data_AF-A0A241ZG69-F1
#
_entry.id   AF-A0A241ZG69-F1
#
_cell.length_a   1.000
_cell.length_b   1.000
_cell.length_c   1.000
_cell.angle_alpha   90.00
_cell.angle_beta   90.00
_cell.angle_gamma   90.00
#
_symmetry.space_group_name_H-M   'P 1'
#
loop_
_entity.id
_entity.type
_entity.pdbx_description
1 polymer ?
#
loop_
_entity_poly.entity_id
_entity_poly.type
_entity_poly.pdbx_seq_one_letter_code
_entity_poly.pdbx_strand_id
1 'polypeptide(L)'
;MERNVELSLLLYYYIFLIFLAFVTALFNTNTRLSYFIFFLVFVGYSVLSRDRVPKNDILAYNSFMDIPLYAYKDIYFLREPVYWFSSKLLYEYFDNPFPVYLIIDIFSIAVFLFALYKNKYQAYFLYLFTVFFVSVLGFQNVYRQYLATFFILAAIFLIAENKFKTKVFTLILGFLTHNVVALYVPMLLATSKIKSIFRMILALIPLVVFLGVVASSKSNSETGDTNPILFIAVFIVTMIFYIALNKLRFTGKYLKYFYYYIYSLILIIVALPIFGQAQVKRIAMICLLISLFAIYDTIESKFKRENLIIVRVLFILFAISPILISSTLQDIINY
;
A
#
# COMPACT_ATOMS: atom_id res chain seq x y z
N MET A 1 -12.26 -3.36 -30.19
CA MET A 1 -13.22 -4.35 -29.66
C MET A 1 -12.56 -5.21 -28.60
N GLU A 2 -11.36 -5.77 -28.84
CA GLU A 2 -10.60 -6.57 -27.85
C GLU A 2 -10.26 -5.82 -26.55
N ARG A 3 -9.75 -4.58 -26.62
CA ARG A 3 -9.43 -3.76 -25.44
C ARG A 3 -10.62 -3.55 -24.48
N ASN A 4 -11.83 -3.39 -25.02
CA ASN A 4 -13.06 -3.25 -24.22
C ASN A 4 -13.44 -4.56 -23.51
N VAL A 5 -13.16 -5.71 -24.14
CA VAL A 5 -13.38 -7.03 -23.54
C VAL A 5 -12.40 -7.26 -22.39
N GLU A 6 -11.14 -6.86 -22.53
CA GLU A 6 -10.14 -6.99 -21.48
C GLU A 6 -10.41 -6.10 -20.26
N LEU A 7 -10.82 -4.85 -20.49
CA LEU A 7 -11.27 -3.93 -19.44
C LEU A 7 -12.50 -4.50 -18.70
N SER A 8 -13.45 -5.08 -19.44
CA SER A 8 -14.62 -5.70 -18.83
C SER A 8 -14.24 -6.89 -17.93
N LEU A 9 -13.26 -7.70 -18.33
CA LEU A 9 -12.80 -8.84 -17.55
C LEU A 9 -12.14 -8.41 -16.24
N LEU A 10 -11.28 -7.38 -16.27
CA LEU A 10 -10.66 -6.84 -15.06
C LEU A 10 -11.71 -6.28 -14.08
N LEU A 11 -12.74 -5.60 -14.61
CA LEU A 11 -13.86 -5.11 -13.81
C LEU A 11 -14.66 -6.26 -13.19
N TYR A 12 -14.98 -7.31 -13.96
CA TYR A 12 -15.66 -8.49 -13.42
C TYR A 12 -14.83 -9.19 -12.34
N TYR A 13 -13.51 -9.28 -12.52
CA TYR A 13 -12.63 -9.84 -11.51
C TYR A 13 -12.60 -8.97 -10.24
N TYR A 14 -12.59 -7.65 -10.40
CA TYR A 14 -12.66 -6.72 -9.27
C TYR A 14 -13.98 -6.83 -8.50
N ILE A 15 -15.11 -6.93 -9.20
CA ILE A 15 -16.43 -7.20 -8.60
C ILE A 15 -16.44 -8.55 -7.87
N PHE A 16 -15.82 -9.57 -8.45
CA PHE A 16 -15.66 -10.88 -7.82
C PHE A 16 -14.83 -10.78 -6.52
N LEU A 17 -13.75 -10.00 -6.49
CA LEU A 17 -12.98 -9.74 -5.26
C LEU A 17 -13.81 -9.02 -4.19
N ILE A 18 -14.65 -8.05 -4.58
CA ILE A 18 -15.59 -7.38 -3.66
C ILE A 18 -16.58 -8.39 -3.08
N PHE A 19 -17.15 -9.24 -3.94
CA PHE A 19 -18.06 -10.30 -3.50
C PHE A 19 -17.37 -11.24 -2.50
N LEU A 20 -16.14 -11.67 -2.77
CA LEU A 20 -15.37 -12.49 -1.84
C LEU A 20 -15.08 -11.75 -0.52
N ALA A 21 -14.82 -10.44 -0.54
CA ALA A 21 -14.67 -9.64 0.69
C ALA A 21 -15.94 -9.69 1.55
N PHE A 22 -17.12 -9.53 0.94
CA PHE A 22 -18.38 -9.63 1.67
C PHE A 22 -18.65 -11.03 2.20
N VAL A 23 -18.51 -12.06 1.37
CA VAL A 23 -18.74 -13.45 1.78
C VAL A 23 -17.82 -13.82 2.93
N THR A 24 -16.54 -13.53 2.82
CA THR A 24 -15.58 -13.84 3.88
C THR A 24 -15.74 -12.98 5.12
N ALA A 25 -16.34 -11.78 5.05
CA ALA A 25 -16.65 -10.98 6.23
C ALA A 25 -17.69 -11.65 7.14
N LEU A 26 -18.59 -12.47 6.57
CA LEU A 26 -19.59 -13.25 7.32
C LEU A 26 -18.94 -14.37 8.15
N PHE A 27 -17.76 -14.85 7.75
CA PHE A 27 -17.10 -15.97 8.37
C PHE A 27 -15.81 -15.55 9.08
N ASN A 28 -15.63 -15.97 10.33
CA ASN A 28 -14.39 -15.74 11.06
C ASN A 28 -13.35 -16.80 10.68
N THR A 29 -12.80 -16.69 9.47
CA THR A 29 -11.87 -17.69 8.92
C THR A 29 -10.44 -17.16 8.91
N ASN A 30 -9.57 -17.88 9.62
CA ASN A 30 -8.12 -17.73 9.52
C ASN A 30 -7.52 -19.14 9.41
N THR A 31 -7.75 -19.76 8.26
CA THR A 31 -7.25 -21.11 7.95
C THR A 31 -6.20 -21.03 6.87
N ARG A 32 -5.26 -21.98 6.85
CA ARG A 32 -4.25 -22.08 5.77
C ARG A 32 -4.90 -22.16 4.39
N LEU A 33 -6.03 -22.87 4.30
CA LEU A 33 -6.80 -22.98 3.07
C LEU A 33 -7.32 -21.62 2.59
N SER A 34 -7.88 -20.79 3.48
CA SER A 34 -8.35 -19.45 3.12
C SER A 34 -7.22 -18.58 2.55
N TYR A 35 -6.03 -18.64 3.14
CA TYR A 35 -4.85 -17.91 2.66
C TYR A 35 -4.33 -18.45 1.31
N PHE A 36 -4.34 -19.78 1.12
CA PHE A 36 -3.93 -20.41 -0.13
C PHE A 36 -4.91 -20.09 -1.28
N ILE A 37 -6.22 -20.15 -1.01
CA ILE A 37 -7.24 -19.74 -1.99
C ILE A 37 -7.06 -18.26 -2.36
N PHE A 38 -6.89 -17.38 -1.36
CA PHE A 38 -6.62 -15.98 -1.62
C PHE A 38 -5.34 -15.79 -2.45
N PHE A 39 -4.26 -16.53 -2.16
CA PHE A 39 -3.03 -16.48 -2.96
C PHE A 39 -3.31 -16.79 -4.43
N LEU A 40 -4.01 -17.88 -4.74
CA LEU A 40 -4.37 -18.23 -6.11
C LEU A 40 -5.23 -17.15 -6.78
N VAL A 41 -6.24 -16.65 -6.08
CA VAL A 41 -7.12 -15.58 -6.58
C VAL A 41 -6.31 -14.30 -6.85
N PHE A 42 -5.35 -13.95 -6.00
CA PHE A 42 -4.59 -12.72 -6.18
C PHE A 42 -3.50 -12.84 -7.25
N VAL A 43 -2.93 -14.03 -7.44
CA VAL A 43 -2.09 -14.34 -8.61
C VAL A 43 -2.90 -14.22 -9.90
N GLY A 44 -4.14 -14.73 -9.93
CA GLY A 44 -5.04 -14.54 -11.08
C GLY A 44 -5.30 -13.07 -11.39
N TYR A 45 -5.52 -12.24 -10.36
CA TYR A 45 -5.65 -10.79 -10.53
C TYR A 45 -4.38 -10.14 -11.07
N SER A 46 -3.20 -10.58 -10.60
CA SER A 46 -1.90 -10.11 -11.10
C SER A 46 -1.73 -10.43 -12.57
N VAL A 47 -1.99 -11.68 -12.99
CA VAL A 47 -1.92 -12.08 -14.41
C VAL A 47 -2.77 -11.16 -15.28
N LEU A 48 -4.05 -10.96 -14.92
CA LEU A 48 -4.94 -10.09 -15.69
C LEU A 48 -4.45 -8.64 -15.75
N SER A 49 -3.92 -8.12 -14.65
CA SER A 49 -3.45 -6.74 -14.58
C SER A 49 -2.12 -6.50 -15.31
N ARG A 50 -1.25 -7.52 -15.39
CA ARG A 50 0.08 -7.39 -16.02
C ARG A 50 0.06 -7.68 -17.52
N ASP A 51 -0.74 -8.66 -17.93
CA ASP A 51 -0.82 -9.09 -19.33
C ASP A 51 -1.69 -8.14 -20.18
N ARG A 52 -2.84 -7.72 -19.64
CA ARG A 52 -3.89 -7.09 -20.46
C ARG A 52 -4.05 -5.59 -20.30
N VAL A 53 -3.64 -5.03 -19.16
CA VAL A 53 -3.79 -3.59 -18.88
C VAL A 53 -2.53 -3.00 -18.22
N PRO A 54 -1.34 -3.12 -18.85
CA PRO A 54 -0.14 -2.46 -18.32
C PRO A 54 -0.31 -0.93 -18.40
N LYS A 55 -0.29 -0.27 -17.24
CA LYS A 55 -0.41 1.20 -17.14
C LYS A 55 0.94 1.91 -17.29
N ASN A 56 0.91 3.24 -17.43
CA ASN A 56 2.05 4.10 -17.79
C ASN A 56 3.35 3.81 -17.02
N ASP A 57 3.28 3.60 -15.70
CA ASP A 57 4.46 3.27 -14.88
C ASP A 57 5.07 1.91 -15.26
N ILE A 58 4.23 0.89 -15.50
CA ILE A 58 4.66 -0.44 -15.94
C ILE A 58 5.29 -0.36 -17.33
N LEU A 59 4.68 0.38 -18.26
CA LEU A 59 5.23 0.58 -19.60
C LEU A 59 6.60 1.28 -19.56
N ALA A 60 6.75 2.28 -18.70
CA ALA A 60 8.05 2.91 -18.48
C ALA A 60 9.06 1.90 -17.91
N TYR A 61 8.67 1.08 -16.93
CA TYR A 61 9.53 0.05 -16.36
C TYR A 61 9.95 -1.01 -17.37
N ASN A 62 9.09 -1.42 -18.30
CA ASN A 62 9.46 -2.30 -19.41
C ASN A 62 10.62 -1.71 -20.22
N SER A 63 10.49 -0.44 -20.62
CA SER A 63 11.53 0.23 -21.40
C SER A 63 12.88 0.32 -20.67
N PHE A 64 12.88 0.37 -19.34
CA PHE A 64 14.11 0.33 -18.54
C PHE A 64 14.74 -1.06 -18.50
N MET A 65 13.95 -2.15 -18.54
CA MET A 65 14.48 -3.52 -18.53
C MET A 65 15.28 -3.84 -19.79
N ASP A 66 14.94 -3.22 -20.92
CA ASP A 66 15.66 -3.36 -22.20
C ASP A 66 17.03 -2.67 -22.21
N ILE A 67 17.28 -1.75 -21.28
CA ILE A 67 18.54 -1.01 -21.23
C ILE A 67 19.68 -1.97 -20.80
N PRO A 68 20.89 -1.85 -21.39
CA PRO A 68 22.03 -2.68 -21.02
C PRO A 68 22.48 -2.49 -19.57
N LEU A 69 22.97 -3.57 -18.95
CA LEU A 69 23.32 -3.62 -17.53
C LEU A 69 24.34 -2.55 -17.09
N TYR A 70 25.25 -2.12 -17.97
CA TYR A 70 26.22 -1.06 -17.63
C TYR A 70 25.56 0.28 -17.31
N ALA A 71 24.38 0.56 -17.88
CA ALA A 71 23.64 1.80 -17.62
C ALA A 71 23.01 1.82 -16.22
N TYR A 72 22.86 0.66 -15.57
CA TYR A 72 22.35 0.55 -14.19
C TYR A 72 23.34 1.08 -13.14
N LYS A 73 24.53 1.53 -13.56
CA LYS A 73 25.46 2.30 -12.73
C LYS A 73 25.00 3.75 -12.51
N ASP A 74 24.01 4.23 -13.26
CA ASP A 74 23.44 5.57 -13.06
C ASP A 74 22.81 5.70 -11.67
N ILE A 75 22.96 6.88 -11.06
CA ILE A 75 22.42 7.19 -9.74
C ILE A 75 20.91 6.97 -9.64
N TYR A 76 20.17 7.08 -10.75
CA TYR A 76 18.75 6.78 -10.83
C TYR A 76 18.43 5.35 -10.38
N PHE A 77 19.18 4.36 -10.85
CA PHE A 77 18.98 2.95 -10.53
C PHE A 77 19.55 2.58 -9.17
N LEU A 78 20.69 3.17 -8.79
CA LEU A 78 21.34 2.94 -7.50
C LEU A 78 20.54 3.46 -6.31
N ARG A 79 19.59 4.38 -6.52
CA ARG A 79 18.68 4.87 -5.47
C ARG A 79 17.68 3.80 -5.01
N GLU A 80 17.29 2.88 -5.89
CA GLU A 80 16.26 1.86 -5.64
C GLU A 80 16.72 0.48 -6.15
N PRO A 81 17.88 -0.02 -5.65
CA PRO A 81 18.60 -1.11 -6.28
C PRO A 81 17.84 -2.44 -6.17
N VAL A 82 17.06 -2.65 -5.11
CA VAL A 82 16.37 -3.95 -4.92
C VAL A 82 15.40 -4.20 -6.06
N TYR A 83 14.63 -3.21 -6.49
CA TYR A 83 13.71 -3.38 -7.61
C TYR A 83 14.44 -3.43 -8.95
N TRP A 84 15.33 -2.47 -9.21
CA TRP A 84 15.96 -2.34 -10.52
C TRP A 84 16.86 -3.51 -10.88
N PHE A 85 17.70 -3.97 -9.94
CA PHE A 85 18.57 -5.11 -10.21
C PHE A 85 17.80 -6.42 -10.24
N SER A 86 16.83 -6.65 -9.35
CA SER A 86 16.05 -7.90 -9.39
C SER A 86 15.23 -8.02 -10.67
N SER A 87 14.55 -6.96 -11.10
CA SER A 87 13.80 -6.97 -12.36
C SER A 87 14.71 -7.16 -13.57
N LYS A 88 15.86 -6.49 -13.63
CA LYS A 88 16.81 -6.66 -14.73
C LYS A 88 17.39 -8.07 -14.82
N LEU A 89 17.79 -8.65 -13.68
CA LEU A 89 18.34 -10.02 -13.64
C LEU A 89 17.30 -11.06 -14.08
N LEU A 90 16.04 -10.90 -13.67
CA LEU A 90 14.96 -11.76 -14.16
C LEU A 90 14.71 -11.54 -15.64
N TYR A 91 14.76 -10.30 -16.11
CA TYR A 91 14.55 -9.97 -17.52
C TYR A 91 15.62 -10.57 -18.42
N GLU A 92 16.90 -10.54 -18.02
CA GLU A 92 17.99 -11.19 -18.76
C GLU A 92 17.79 -12.71 -18.91
N TYR A 93 17.05 -13.34 -18.00
CA TYR A 93 16.75 -14.76 -18.07
C TYR A 93 15.52 -15.08 -18.94
N PHE A 94 14.47 -14.28 -18.84
CA PHE A 94 13.18 -14.55 -19.50
C PHE A 94 12.97 -13.83 -20.83
N ASP A 95 13.71 -12.75 -21.08
CA ASP A 95 13.56 -11.87 -22.25
C ASP A 95 12.10 -11.41 -22.49
N ASN A 96 11.34 -11.29 -21.40
CA ASN A 96 9.93 -10.92 -21.43
C ASN A 96 9.54 -10.25 -20.10
N PRO A 97 8.90 -9.06 -20.09
CA PRO A 97 8.55 -8.37 -18.85
C PRO A 97 7.45 -9.08 -18.03
N PHE A 98 6.53 -9.78 -18.69
CA PHE A 98 5.41 -10.46 -18.04
C PHE A 98 5.84 -11.46 -16.95
N PRO A 99 6.70 -12.47 -17.23
CA PRO A 99 7.16 -13.39 -16.21
C PRO A 99 7.98 -12.70 -15.10
N VAL A 100 8.70 -11.62 -15.41
CA VAL A 100 9.42 -10.82 -14.41
C VAL A 100 8.45 -10.25 -13.38
N TYR A 101 7.38 -9.58 -13.83
CA TYR A 101 6.38 -9.05 -12.92
C TYR A 101 5.66 -10.15 -12.14
N LEU A 102 5.29 -11.24 -12.81
CA LEU A 102 4.56 -12.32 -12.18
C LEU A 102 5.38 -12.96 -11.05
N ILE A 103 6.68 -13.17 -11.24
CA ILE A 103 7.57 -13.72 -10.21
C ILE A 103 7.71 -12.75 -9.02
N ILE A 104 7.90 -11.46 -9.29
CA ILE A 104 8.00 -10.44 -8.24
C ILE A 104 6.68 -10.32 -7.46
N ASP A 105 5.54 -10.34 -8.15
CA ASP A 105 4.20 -10.32 -7.55
C ASP A 105 3.99 -11.58 -6.69
N ILE A 106 4.26 -12.78 -7.22
CA ILE A 106 4.14 -14.04 -6.48
C ILE A 106 4.97 -14.02 -5.19
N PHE A 107 6.24 -13.63 -5.29
CA PHE A 107 7.13 -13.56 -4.13
C PHE A 107 6.59 -12.57 -3.10
N SER A 108 6.23 -11.37 -3.54
CA SER A 108 5.78 -10.28 -2.67
C SER A 108 4.45 -10.60 -1.99
N ILE A 109 3.50 -11.20 -2.71
CA ILE A 109 2.22 -11.68 -2.19
C ILE A 109 2.47 -12.80 -1.16
N ALA A 110 3.33 -13.77 -1.47
CA ALA A 110 3.61 -14.88 -0.56
C ALA A 110 4.21 -14.38 0.77
N VAL A 111 5.17 -13.46 0.72
CA VAL A 111 5.78 -12.86 1.92
C VAL A 111 4.74 -12.10 2.74
N PHE A 112 3.91 -11.28 2.09
CA PHE A 112 2.87 -10.50 2.76
C PHE A 112 1.81 -11.40 3.41
N LEU A 113 1.33 -12.42 2.70
CA LEU A 113 0.35 -13.37 3.22
C LEU A 113 0.89 -14.20 4.38
N PHE A 114 2.14 -14.64 4.30
CA PHE A 114 2.78 -15.34 5.40
C PHE A 114 2.82 -14.47 6.67
N ALA A 115 3.15 -13.19 6.52
CA ALA A 115 3.17 -12.24 7.63
C ALA A 115 1.76 -12.04 8.23
N LEU A 116 0.73 -11.89 7.39
CA LEU A 116 -0.66 -11.76 7.84
C LEU A 116 -1.17 -13.02 8.55
N TYR A 117 -0.87 -14.20 8.00
CA TYR A 117 -1.26 -15.49 8.59
C TYR A 117 -0.67 -15.66 9.99
N LYS A 118 0.62 -15.34 10.17
CA LYS A 118 1.28 -15.41 11.49
C LYS A 118 0.66 -14.47 12.52
N ASN A 119 0.14 -13.32 12.08
CA ASN A 119 -0.53 -12.35 12.95
C ASN A 119 -2.04 -12.58 13.09
N LYS A 120 -2.53 -13.70 12.55
CA LYS A 120 -3.91 -14.15 12.68
C LYS A 120 -4.95 -13.17 12.12
N TYR A 121 -4.63 -12.51 11.01
CA TYR A 121 -5.61 -11.70 10.29
C TYR A 121 -6.72 -12.60 9.73
N GLN A 122 -7.94 -12.07 9.67
CA GLN A 122 -9.09 -12.79 9.12
C GLN A 122 -9.08 -12.71 7.60
N ALA A 123 -9.59 -13.75 6.93
CA ALA A 123 -9.57 -13.86 5.48
C ALA A 123 -10.21 -12.65 4.77
N TYR A 124 -11.28 -12.07 5.35
CA TYR A 124 -11.93 -10.89 4.77
C TYR A 124 -11.01 -9.68 4.68
N PHE A 125 -10.03 -9.55 5.57
CA PHE A 125 -9.06 -8.47 5.51
C PHE A 125 -8.16 -8.59 4.28
N LEU A 126 -7.86 -9.80 3.83
CA LEU A 126 -7.04 -10.04 2.64
C LEU A 126 -7.75 -9.44 1.41
N TYR A 127 -9.03 -9.78 1.24
CA TYR A 127 -9.85 -9.25 0.16
C TYR A 127 -10.11 -7.74 0.31
N LEU A 128 -10.42 -7.28 1.52
CA LEU A 128 -10.57 -5.86 1.83
C LEU A 128 -9.33 -5.05 1.43
N PHE A 129 -8.15 -5.54 1.81
CA PHE A 129 -6.88 -4.91 1.47
C PHE A 129 -6.73 -4.80 -0.05
N THR A 130 -7.03 -5.86 -0.79
CA THR A 130 -6.93 -5.84 -2.26
C THR A 130 -7.94 -4.90 -2.90
N VAL A 131 -9.20 -4.88 -2.42
CA VAL A 131 -10.24 -4.04 -3.03
C VAL A 131 -10.20 -2.59 -2.60
N PHE A 132 -9.45 -2.27 -1.55
CA PHE A 132 -9.24 -0.91 -1.11
C PHE A 132 -8.62 -0.07 -2.23
N PHE A 133 -9.20 1.10 -2.51
CA PHE A 133 -8.86 1.87 -3.70
C PHE A 133 -7.38 2.19 -3.85
N VAL A 134 -6.71 2.44 -2.74
CA VAL A 134 -5.27 2.72 -2.73
C VAL A 134 -4.45 1.51 -3.17
N SER A 135 -4.84 0.30 -2.77
CA SER A 135 -4.16 -0.93 -3.18
C SER A 135 -4.33 -1.18 -4.67
N VAL A 136 -5.54 -0.97 -5.20
CA VAL A 136 -5.81 -1.09 -6.65
C VAL A 136 -4.96 -0.09 -7.43
N LEU A 137 -5.00 1.19 -7.04
CA LEU A 137 -4.20 2.24 -7.68
C LEU A 137 -2.70 1.98 -7.55
N GLY A 138 -2.23 1.54 -6.38
CA GLY A 138 -0.83 1.22 -6.16
C GLY A 138 -0.36 0.07 -7.04
N PHE A 139 -1.15 -1.01 -7.10
CA PHE A 139 -0.81 -2.20 -7.87
C PHE A 139 -0.70 -1.94 -9.37
N GLN A 140 -1.56 -1.07 -9.90
CA GLN A 140 -1.63 -0.76 -11.33
C GLN A 140 -0.71 0.41 -11.73
N ASN A 141 -0.68 1.50 -10.94
CA ASN A 141 -0.07 2.77 -11.33
C ASN A 141 1.20 3.14 -10.56
N VAL A 142 1.47 2.57 -9.39
CA VAL A 142 2.63 2.95 -8.57
C VAL A 142 3.34 1.72 -8.02
N TYR A 143 3.74 0.84 -8.95
CA TYR A 143 4.09 -0.54 -8.65
C TYR A 143 5.25 -0.70 -7.64
N ARG A 144 6.36 0.01 -7.83
CA ARG A 144 7.50 -0.03 -6.89
C ARG A 144 7.11 0.38 -5.48
N GLN A 145 6.29 1.42 -5.36
CA GLN A 145 5.77 1.86 -4.07
C GLN A 145 4.83 0.83 -3.47
N TYR A 146 3.98 0.20 -4.28
CA TYR A 146 3.09 -0.86 -3.82
C TYR A 146 3.88 -2.02 -3.21
N LEU A 147 4.93 -2.50 -3.88
CA LEU A 147 5.85 -3.51 -3.33
C LEU A 147 6.51 -3.03 -2.03
N ALA A 148 7.03 -1.80 -2.03
CA ALA A 148 7.65 -1.19 -0.86
C ALA A 148 6.69 -1.10 0.34
N THR A 149 5.39 -0.94 0.09
CA THR A 149 4.37 -0.81 1.14
C THR A 149 4.19 -2.11 1.92
N PHE A 150 4.37 -3.28 1.30
CA PHE A 150 4.37 -4.54 2.06
C PHE A 150 5.45 -4.58 3.13
N PHE A 151 6.64 -4.06 2.84
CA PHE A 151 7.71 -3.96 3.82
C PHE A 151 7.38 -2.96 4.95
N ILE A 152 6.79 -1.81 4.62
CA ILE A 152 6.33 -0.82 5.61
C ILE A 152 5.31 -1.46 6.55
N LEU A 153 4.25 -2.05 6.00
CA LEU A 153 3.17 -2.66 6.76
C LEU A 153 3.68 -3.83 7.60
N ALA A 154 4.59 -4.65 7.05
CA ALA A 154 5.22 -5.73 7.78
C ALA A 154 6.03 -5.22 8.98
N ALA A 155 6.85 -4.18 8.80
CA ALA A 155 7.65 -3.61 9.88
C ALA A 155 6.80 -2.97 10.99
N ILE A 156 5.73 -2.26 10.61
CA ILE A 156 4.89 -1.53 11.56
C ILE A 156 3.95 -2.48 12.32
N PHE A 157 3.20 -3.33 11.60
CA PHE A 157 2.09 -4.12 12.17
C PHE A 157 2.41 -5.59 12.36
N LEU A 158 3.17 -6.22 11.46
CA LEU A 158 3.23 -7.69 11.40
C LEU A 158 4.46 -8.29 12.10
N ILE A 159 5.52 -7.52 12.27
CA ILE A 159 6.70 -7.95 13.03
C ILE A 159 6.47 -7.60 14.50
N ALA A 160 6.71 -8.59 15.38
CA ALA A 160 6.57 -8.45 16.83
C ALA A 160 7.34 -7.23 17.38
N GLU A 161 6.79 -6.56 18.39
CA GLU A 161 7.33 -5.30 18.91
C GLU A 161 8.77 -5.43 19.44
N ASN A 162 9.13 -6.59 20.00
CA ASN A 162 10.47 -6.86 20.53
C ASN A 162 11.54 -7.10 19.44
N LYS A 163 11.16 -7.28 18.17
CA LYS A 163 12.09 -7.59 17.07
C LYS A 163 12.54 -6.34 16.31
N PHE A 164 13.09 -5.34 17.02
CA PHE A 164 13.48 -4.07 16.42
C PHE A 164 14.46 -4.22 15.25
N LYS A 165 15.49 -5.07 15.38
CA LYS A 165 16.46 -5.33 14.29
C LYS A 165 15.79 -5.83 13.02
N THR A 166 14.83 -6.75 13.14
CA THR A 166 14.08 -7.27 11.98
C THR A 166 13.20 -6.20 11.35
N LYS A 167 12.57 -5.33 12.16
CA LYS A 167 11.78 -4.19 11.64
C LYS A 167 12.65 -3.23 10.84
N VAL A 168 13.82 -2.87 11.38
CA VAL A 168 14.78 -1.99 10.69
C VAL A 168 15.27 -2.62 9.40
N PHE A 169 15.68 -3.90 9.42
CA PHE A 169 16.09 -4.62 8.21
C PHE A 169 14.99 -4.64 7.15
N THR A 170 13.75 -4.90 7.56
CA THR A 170 12.59 -4.90 6.65
C THR A 170 12.35 -3.52 6.04
N LEU A 171 12.48 -2.43 6.81
CA LEU A 171 12.40 -1.08 6.26
C LEU A 171 13.56 -0.70 5.36
N ILE A 172 14.77 -1.22 5.60
CA ILE A 172 15.91 -1.03 4.70
C ILE A 172 15.59 -1.67 3.34
N LEU A 173 15.08 -2.91 3.33
CA LEU A 173 14.63 -3.55 2.08
C LEU A 173 13.53 -2.74 1.39
N GLY A 174 12.57 -2.21 2.15
CA GLY A 174 11.56 -1.30 1.64
C GLY A 174 12.17 -0.05 1.01
N PHE A 175 13.08 0.64 1.71
CA PHE A 175 13.77 1.83 1.22
C PHE A 175 14.56 1.58 -0.06
N LEU A 176 15.27 0.45 -0.13
CA LEU A 176 16.00 0.04 -1.32
C LEU A 176 15.09 -0.41 -2.47
N THR A 177 13.80 -0.67 -2.21
CA THR A 177 12.78 -0.90 -3.23
C THR A 177 12.16 0.41 -3.71
N HIS A 178 11.86 1.33 -2.78
CA HIS A 178 11.36 2.66 -3.06
C HIS A 178 11.68 3.62 -1.91
N ASN A 179 12.39 4.71 -2.22
CA ASN A 179 12.97 5.65 -1.25
C ASN A 179 11.95 6.35 -0.32
N VAL A 180 10.69 6.54 -0.76
CA VAL A 180 9.62 7.15 0.06
C VAL A 180 9.40 6.42 1.40
N VAL A 181 9.78 5.15 1.51
CA VAL A 181 9.74 4.37 2.76
C VAL A 181 10.50 5.05 3.90
N ALA A 182 11.55 5.83 3.61
CA ALA A 182 12.33 6.55 4.62
C ALA A 182 11.44 7.46 5.48
N LEU A 183 10.41 8.07 4.90
CA LEU A 183 9.45 8.93 5.59
C LEU A 183 8.63 8.19 6.65
N TYR A 184 8.60 6.85 6.64
CA TYR A 184 7.83 6.06 7.60
C TYR A 184 8.72 5.42 8.68
N VAL A 185 10.05 5.54 8.57
CA VAL A 185 10.99 5.05 9.58
C VAL A 185 10.70 5.61 10.98
N PRO A 186 10.39 6.92 11.14
CA PRO A 186 10.06 7.47 12.46
C PRO A 186 8.88 6.77 13.14
N MET A 187 7.94 6.18 12.40
CA MET A 187 6.82 5.44 12.99
C MET A 187 7.27 4.21 13.81
N LEU A 188 8.48 3.68 13.60
CA LEU A 188 9.01 2.62 14.46
C LEU A 188 9.30 3.09 15.89
N LEU A 189 9.50 4.39 16.09
CA LEU A 189 9.74 4.99 17.41
C LEU A 189 8.45 5.14 18.22
N ALA A 190 7.29 4.87 17.62
CA ALA A 190 5.99 4.98 18.25
C ALA A 190 5.85 4.06 19.47
N THR A 191 5.62 4.67 20.63
CA THR A 191 5.24 3.99 21.87
C THR A 191 3.93 4.58 22.40
N SER A 192 3.32 3.92 23.38
CA SER A 192 2.13 4.41 24.08
C SER A 192 2.39 5.62 25.01
N LYS A 193 3.52 6.31 24.84
CA LYS A 193 3.90 7.49 25.65
C LYS A 193 3.83 8.75 24.79
N ILE A 194 3.32 9.86 25.35
CA ILE A 194 3.20 11.14 24.65
C ILE A 194 4.53 11.62 24.04
N LYS A 195 5.66 11.42 24.74
CA LYS A 195 7.02 11.75 24.26
C LYS A 195 7.36 11.07 22.92
N SER A 196 6.64 10.02 22.57
CA SER A 196 6.80 9.36 21.30
C SER A 196 6.48 10.25 20.12
N ILE A 197 5.42 11.07 20.21
CA ILE A 197 5.01 11.90 19.09
C ILE A 197 6.08 12.94 18.74
N PHE A 198 6.67 13.56 19.76
CA PHE A 198 7.75 14.52 19.60
C PHE A 198 8.98 13.88 18.96
N ARG A 199 9.36 12.66 19.37
CA ARG A 199 10.49 11.93 18.75
C ARG A 199 10.23 11.64 17.27
N MET A 200 9.01 11.26 16.90
CA MET A 200 8.66 11.00 15.50
C MET A 200 8.70 12.28 14.66
N ILE A 201 8.12 13.38 15.16
CA ILE A 201 8.09 14.67 14.46
C ILE A 201 9.51 15.22 14.33
N LEU A 202 10.34 15.16 15.37
CA LEU A 202 11.72 15.62 15.33
C LEU A 202 12.54 14.83 14.30
N ALA A 203 12.33 13.50 14.21
CA ALA A 203 12.97 12.66 13.22
C ALA A 203 12.47 12.87 11.78
N LEU A 204 11.28 13.47 11.60
CA LEU A 204 10.72 13.76 10.28
C LEU A 204 11.43 14.94 9.59
N ILE A 205 11.80 15.97 10.36
CA ILE A 205 12.41 17.21 9.83
C ILE A 205 13.62 16.94 8.92
N PRO A 206 14.67 16.23 9.35
CA PRO A 206 15.83 15.99 8.49
C PRO A 206 15.48 15.14 7.27
N LEU A 207 14.53 14.19 7.39
CA LEU A 207 14.14 13.31 6.30
C LEU A 207 13.41 14.06 5.18
N VAL A 208 12.49 14.94 5.55
CA VAL A 208 11.76 15.75 4.56
C VAL A 208 12.70 16.73 3.86
N VAL A 209 13.60 17.39 4.59
CA VAL A 209 14.57 18.32 3.99
C VAL A 209 15.48 17.57 3.03
N PHE A 210 16.02 16.43 3.45
CA PHE A 210 16.89 15.61 2.60
C PHE A 210 16.16 15.15 1.34
N LEU A 211 14.95 14.59 1.47
CA LEU A 211 14.18 14.09 0.34
C LEU A 211 13.66 15.23 -0.55
N GLY A 212 13.33 16.39 0.00
CA GLY A 212 12.93 17.58 -0.77
C GLY A 212 14.04 18.09 -1.68
N VAL A 213 15.28 18.15 -1.16
CA VAL A 213 16.47 18.50 -1.96
C VAL A 213 16.76 17.47 -3.04
N VAL A 214 16.57 16.18 -2.76
CA VAL A 214 16.74 15.12 -3.77
C VAL A 214 15.61 15.15 -4.80
N ALA A 215 14.38 15.50 -4.39
CA ALA A 215 13.20 15.53 -5.26
C ALA A 215 13.18 16.73 -6.21
N SER A 216 13.68 17.90 -5.81
CA SER A 216 13.76 19.11 -6.64
C SER A 216 14.67 18.97 -7.86
N SER A 217 15.50 17.91 -7.90
CA SER A 217 16.29 17.53 -9.09
C SER A 217 15.49 16.83 -10.19
N LYS A 218 14.21 16.48 -9.96
CA LYS A 218 13.29 15.95 -10.99
C LYS A 218 12.39 17.05 -11.53
N SER A 219 12.26 17.15 -12.85
CA SER A 219 11.27 18.01 -13.49
C SER A 219 9.85 17.61 -13.07
N ASN A 220 9.07 18.60 -12.63
CA ASN A 220 7.65 18.45 -12.31
C ASN A 220 6.88 18.16 -13.61
N SER A 221 6.86 16.91 -14.05
CA SER A 221 5.93 16.48 -15.08
C SER A 221 4.56 16.24 -14.43
N GLU A 222 3.71 17.26 -14.54
CA GLU A 222 2.27 17.14 -14.30
C GLU A 222 1.70 16.17 -15.35
N THR A 223 1.64 14.89 -14.98
CA THR A 223 0.75 13.95 -15.65
C THR A 223 -0.64 14.21 -15.06
N GLY A 224 -1.65 14.38 -15.92
CA GLY A 224 -3.02 14.83 -15.60
C GLY A 224 -3.82 13.88 -14.69
N ASP A 225 -3.31 13.68 -13.49
CA ASP A 225 -3.64 12.58 -12.59
C ASP A 225 -4.44 13.09 -11.38
N THR A 226 -5.23 12.21 -10.76
CA THR A 226 -6.22 12.52 -9.71
C THR A 226 -5.66 13.44 -8.61
N ASN A 227 -6.39 14.52 -8.29
CA ASN A 227 -5.95 15.55 -7.35
C ASN A 227 -5.61 14.96 -5.95
N PRO A 228 -4.43 15.27 -5.36
CA PRO A 228 -4.04 14.82 -4.02
C PRO A 228 -5.07 15.10 -2.93
N ILE A 229 -5.88 16.16 -3.08
CA ILE A 229 -6.93 16.56 -2.14
C ILE A 229 -7.91 15.41 -1.85
N LEU A 230 -8.25 14.57 -2.83
CA LEU A 230 -9.14 13.43 -2.62
C LEU A 230 -8.58 12.46 -1.58
N PHE A 231 -7.28 12.13 -1.69
CA PHE A 231 -6.61 11.21 -0.76
C PHE A 231 -6.54 11.80 0.64
N ILE A 232 -6.29 13.10 0.75
CA ILE A 232 -6.27 13.82 2.02
C ILE A 232 -7.66 13.83 2.66
N ALA A 233 -8.71 14.08 1.87
CA ALA A 233 -10.09 14.05 2.34
C ALA A 233 -10.47 12.67 2.87
N VAL A 234 -10.20 11.61 2.10
CA VAL A 234 -10.43 10.23 2.55
C VAL A 234 -9.61 9.91 3.81
N PHE A 235 -8.37 10.40 3.90
CA PHE A 235 -7.53 10.22 5.08
C PHE A 235 -8.14 10.89 6.32
N ILE A 236 -8.62 12.13 6.20
CA ILE A 236 -9.31 12.83 7.30
C ILE A 236 -10.56 12.05 7.72
N VAL A 237 -11.35 11.55 6.77
CA VAL A 237 -12.53 10.73 7.09
C VAL A 237 -12.13 9.43 7.81
N THR A 238 -11.07 8.74 7.38
CA THR A 238 -10.56 7.55 8.09
C THR A 238 -10.11 7.87 9.51
N MET A 239 -9.50 9.04 9.71
CA MET A 239 -9.06 9.50 11.02
C MET A 239 -10.25 9.80 11.94
N ILE A 240 -11.26 10.51 11.45
CA ILE A 240 -12.50 10.79 12.19
C ILE A 240 -13.20 9.48 12.55
N PHE A 241 -13.31 8.56 11.59
CA PHE A 241 -13.88 7.23 11.82
C PHE A 241 -13.12 6.46 12.89
N TYR A 242 -11.78 6.44 12.84
CA TYR A 242 -10.94 5.82 13.85
C TYR A 242 -11.14 6.43 15.25
N ILE A 243 -11.24 7.76 15.34
CA ILE A 243 -11.52 8.46 16.60
C ILE A 243 -12.90 8.07 17.14
N ALA A 244 -13.92 8.00 16.27
CA ALA A 244 -15.28 7.60 16.62
C ALA A 244 -15.33 6.15 17.14
N LEU A 245 -14.65 5.20 16.47
CA LEU A 245 -14.53 3.80 16.92
C LEU A 245 -13.91 3.70 18.33
N ASN A 246 -13.05 4.64 18.69
CA ASN A 246 -12.40 4.68 19.99
C ASN A 246 -13.14 5.52 21.04
N LYS A 247 -14.27 6.17 20.69
CA LYS A 247 -15.03 7.05 21.58
C LYS A 247 -14.15 8.08 22.30
N LEU A 248 -13.16 8.65 21.58
CA LEU A 248 -12.16 9.59 22.12
C LEU A 248 -11.27 9.05 23.26
N ARG A 249 -11.31 7.75 23.56
CA ARG A 249 -10.51 7.11 24.63
C ARG A 249 -9.52 6.12 24.04
N PHE A 250 -8.25 6.49 24.06
CA PHE A 250 -7.16 5.70 23.50
C PHE A 250 -6.27 5.12 24.60
N THR A 251 -6.07 3.81 24.60
CA THR A 251 -5.17 3.11 25.54
C THR A 251 -4.32 2.09 24.82
N GLY A 252 -3.10 1.85 25.32
CA GLY A 252 -2.18 0.84 24.79
C GLY A 252 -1.91 0.97 23.28
N LYS A 253 -2.19 -0.09 22.52
CA LYS A 253 -1.99 -0.14 21.06
C LYS A 253 -2.82 0.89 20.30
N TYR A 254 -4.02 1.25 20.78
CA TYR A 254 -4.88 2.22 20.09
C TYR A 254 -4.36 3.66 20.20
N LEU A 255 -3.64 3.97 21.29
CA LEU A 255 -2.96 5.25 21.43
C LEU A 255 -1.77 5.35 20.46
N LYS A 256 -1.04 4.25 20.27
CA LYS A 256 0.03 4.16 19.27
C LYS A 256 -0.49 4.38 17.85
N TYR A 257 -1.61 3.76 17.49
CA TYR A 257 -2.27 3.98 16.20
C TYR A 257 -2.78 5.42 16.03
N PHE A 258 -3.30 6.03 17.10
CA PHE A 258 -3.64 7.46 17.07
C PHE A 258 -2.40 8.33 16.77
N TYR A 259 -1.24 8.01 17.35
CA TYR A 259 0.00 8.70 17.01
C TYR A 259 0.44 8.47 15.55
N TYR A 260 0.14 7.32 14.95
CA TYR A 260 0.33 7.11 13.51
C TYR A 260 -0.55 8.02 12.66
N TYR A 261 -1.81 8.22 13.04
CA TYR A 261 -2.69 9.18 12.38
C TYR A 261 -2.15 10.61 12.46
N ILE A 262 -1.78 11.07 13.66
CA ILE A 262 -1.26 12.44 13.82
C ILE A 262 0.06 12.62 13.05
N TYR A 263 0.96 11.63 13.13
CA TYR A 263 2.20 11.67 12.37
C TYR A 263 1.95 11.74 10.87
N SER A 264 1.04 10.90 10.35
CA SER A 264 0.67 10.87 8.93
C SER A 264 0.05 12.19 8.48
N LEU A 265 -0.78 12.83 9.32
CA LEU A 265 -1.35 14.14 9.05
C LEU A 265 -0.27 15.22 8.93
N ILE A 266 0.65 15.26 9.90
CA ILE A 266 1.78 16.21 9.89
C ILE A 266 2.67 15.96 8.67
N LEU A 267 2.97 14.69 8.37
CA LEU A 267 3.74 14.31 7.19
C LEU A 267 3.09 14.83 5.90
N ILE A 268 1.78 14.65 5.73
CA ILE A 268 1.05 15.14 4.55
C ILE A 268 1.10 16.67 4.48
N ILE A 269 0.83 17.37 5.58
CA ILE A 269 0.83 18.84 5.63
C ILE A 269 2.21 19.41 5.28
N VAL A 270 3.27 18.82 5.85
CA VAL A 270 4.65 19.21 5.59
C VAL A 270 5.08 18.86 4.17
N ALA A 271 4.55 17.76 3.60
CA ALA A 271 4.87 17.34 2.25
C ALA A 271 4.28 18.26 1.17
N LEU A 272 3.10 18.85 1.39
CA LEU A 272 2.41 19.71 0.43
C LEU A 272 3.26 20.85 -0.16
N PRO A 273 3.97 21.67 0.65
CA PRO A 273 4.78 22.77 0.11
C PRO A 273 6.14 22.32 -0.45
N ILE A 274 6.60 21.10 -0.17
CA ILE A 274 7.98 20.65 -0.47
C ILE A 274 8.02 19.73 -1.70
N PHE A 275 7.00 18.91 -1.90
CA PHE A 275 6.97 17.89 -2.94
C PHE A 275 5.94 18.21 -4.02
N GLY A 276 6.16 17.67 -5.23
CA GLY A 276 5.17 17.77 -6.32
C GLY A 276 3.89 16.99 -6.02
N GLN A 277 2.78 17.35 -6.67
CA GLN A 277 1.45 16.76 -6.40
C GLN A 277 1.44 15.22 -6.44
N ALA A 278 2.09 14.62 -7.44
CA ALA A 278 2.17 13.16 -7.58
C ALA A 278 2.89 12.49 -6.39
N GLN A 279 3.92 13.12 -5.82
CA GLN A 279 4.64 12.61 -4.66
C GLN A 279 3.80 12.71 -3.39
N VAL A 280 3.05 13.80 -3.22
CA VAL A 280 2.12 13.96 -2.08
C VAL A 280 1.01 12.92 -2.14
N LYS A 281 0.42 12.67 -3.33
CA LYS A 281 -0.56 11.60 -3.56
C LYS A 281 -0.01 10.25 -3.09
N ARG A 282 1.22 9.93 -3.50
CA ARG A 282 1.94 8.70 -3.12
C ARG A 282 2.15 8.57 -1.61
N ILE A 283 2.51 9.64 -0.92
CA ILE A 283 2.63 9.67 0.55
C ILE A 283 1.26 9.41 1.21
N ALA A 284 0.21 10.11 0.75
CA ALA A 284 -1.14 9.96 1.28
C ALA A 284 -1.69 8.54 1.09
N MET A 285 -1.37 7.88 -0.03
CA MET A 285 -1.70 6.49 -0.29
C MET A 285 -1.13 5.53 0.79
N ILE A 286 0.17 5.62 1.10
CA ILE A 286 0.76 4.75 2.14
C ILE A 286 0.13 5.05 3.50
N CYS A 287 -0.10 6.33 3.82
CA CYS A 287 -0.79 6.72 5.06
C CYS A 287 -2.18 6.08 5.18
N LEU A 288 -2.95 6.05 4.10
CA LEU A 288 -4.25 5.39 4.03
C LEU A 288 -4.17 3.87 4.23
N LEU A 289 -3.15 3.21 3.68
CA LEU A 289 -2.93 1.78 3.90
C LEU A 289 -2.57 1.48 5.36
N ILE A 290 -1.76 2.33 5.99
CA ILE A 290 -1.47 2.23 7.44
C ILE A 290 -2.76 2.43 8.26
N SER A 291 -3.58 3.41 7.88
CA SER A 291 -4.89 3.66 8.50
C SER A 291 -5.83 2.45 8.39
N LEU A 292 -5.82 1.74 7.26
CA LEU A 292 -6.64 0.54 7.04
C LEU A 292 -6.33 -0.55 8.07
N PHE A 293 -5.04 -0.82 8.33
CA PHE A 293 -4.59 -1.78 9.35
C PHE A 293 -5.02 -1.36 10.76
N ALA A 294 -4.86 -0.07 11.11
CA ALA A 294 -5.25 0.45 12.41
C ALA A 294 -6.77 0.34 12.66
N ILE A 295 -7.59 0.61 11.63
CA ILE A 295 -9.05 0.47 11.71
C ILE A 295 -9.43 -1.01 11.85
N TYR A 296 -8.87 -1.89 11.01
CA TYR A 296 -9.12 -3.33 11.10
C TYR A 296 -8.85 -3.88 12.50
N ASP A 297 -7.66 -3.62 13.05
CA ASP A 297 -7.28 -4.11 14.38
C ASP A 297 -8.23 -3.60 15.47
N THR A 298 -8.76 -2.39 15.31
CA THR A 298 -9.71 -1.78 16.24
C THR A 298 -11.08 -2.42 16.15
N ILE A 299 -11.58 -2.67 14.94
CA ILE A 299 -12.87 -3.33 14.71
C ILE A 299 -12.84 -4.74 15.33
N GLU A 300 -11.85 -5.55 14.97
CA GLU A 300 -11.75 -6.95 15.41
C GLU A 300 -11.53 -7.09 16.92
N SER A 301 -10.90 -6.10 17.56
CA SER A 301 -10.61 -6.18 19.00
C SER A 301 -11.73 -5.62 19.89
N LYS A 302 -12.57 -4.70 19.39
CA LYS A 302 -13.56 -3.98 20.22
C LYS A 302 -14.99 -4.44 20.02
N PHE A 303 -15.36 -4.94 18.84
CA PHE A 303 -16.74 -5.30 18.55
C PHE A 303 -17.03 -6.76 18.90
N LYS A 304 -18.14 -6.97 19.60
CA LYS A 304 -18.68 -8.31 19.85
C LYS A 304 -19.29 -8.89 18.57
N ARG A 305 -19.40 -10.23 18.51
CA ARG A 305 -19.87 -10.98 17.34
C ARG A 305 -21.18 -10.47 16.73
N GLU A 306 -22.12 -10.03 17.56
CA GLU A 306 -23.43 -9.50 17.14
C GLU A 306 -23.33 -8.31 16.20
N ASN A 307 -22.47 -7.33 16.53
CA ASN A 307 -22.29 -6.12 15.72
C ASN A 307 -21.10 -6.21 14.76
N LEU A 308 -20.21 -7.18 14.96
CA LEU A 308 -18.96 -7.31 14.20
C LEU A 308 -19.22 -7.48 12.70
N ILE A 309 -20.18 -8.31 12.32
CA ILE A 309 -20.50 -8.57 10.90
C ILE A 309 -20.95 -7.28 10.22
N ILE A 310 -21.87 -6.54 10.84
CA ILE A 310 -22.37 -5.26 10.31
C ILE A 310 -21.22 -4.27 10.14
N VAL A 311 -20.35 -4.16 11.14
CA VAL A 311 -19.20 -3.24 11.09
C VAL A 311 -18.19 -3.65 10.02
N ARG A 312 -17.94 -4.96 9.81
CA ARG A 312 -17.10 -5.45 8.71
C ARG A 312 -17.67 -5.10 7.34
N VAL A 313 -18.98 -5.29 7.15
CA VAL A 313 -19.68 -4.94 5.89
C VAL A 313 -19.60 -3.44 5.63
N LEU A 314 -19.89 -2.60 6.62
CA LEU A 314 -19.75 -1.15 6.51
C LEU A 314 -18.32 -0.73 6.21
N PHE A 315 -17.33 -1.42 6.79
CA PHE A 315 -15.93 -1.14 6.53
C PHE A 315 -15.51 -1.49 5.10
N ILE A 316 -16.02 -2.59 4.53
CA ILE A 316 -15.84 -2.92 3.11
C ILE A 316 -16.48 -1.85 2.22
N LEU A 317 -17.72 -1.46 2.49
CA LEU A 317 -18.41 -0.41 1.75
C LEU A 317 -17.64 0.92 1.78
N PHE A 318 -17.13 1.28 2.95
CA PHE A 318 -16.29 2.46 3.12
C PHE A 318 -15.00 2.35 2.28
N ALA A 319 -14.31 1.20 2.30
CA ALA A 319 -13.07 0.97 1.58
C ALA A 319 -13.21 1.04 0.05
N ILE A 320 -14.36 0.60 -0.50
CA ILE A 320 -14.65 0.65 -1.94
C ILE A 320 -15.27 1.98 -2.37
N SER A 321 -15.88 2.74 -1.46
CA SER A 321 -16.59 3.98 -1.79
C SER A 321 -15.78 4.99 -2.62
N PRO A 322 -14.46 5.20 -2.38
CA PRO A 322 -13.70 6.13 -3.20
C PRO A 322 -13.56 5.65 -4.64
N ILE A 323 -13.50 4.34 -4.91
CA ILE A 323 -13.49 3.81 -6.29
C ILE A 323 -14.79 4.13 -7.02
N LEU A 324 -15.93 4.09 -6.31
CA LEU A 324 -17.24 4.36 -6.90
C LEU A 324 -17.45 5.85 -7.19
N ILE A 325 -16.87 6.73 -6.38
CA ILE A 325 -17.04 8.19 -6.47
C ILE A 325 -15.99 8.82 -7.36
N SER A 326 -14.76 8.32 -7.32
CA SER A 326 -13.67 8.87 -8.11
C SER A 326 -13.75 8.43 -9.55
N SER A 327 -13.11 9.20 -10.42
CA SER A 327 -12.73 8.76 -11.75
C SER A 327 -11.93 7.46 -11.74
N THR A 328 -11.56 6.85 -10.60
CA THR A 328 -10.83 5.57 -10.58
C THR A 328 -11.62 4.44 -11.26
N LEU A 329 -12.96 4.44 -11.20
CA LEU A 329 -13.74 3.52 -12.05
C LEU A 329 -13.49 3.84 -13.53
N GLN A 330 -13.45 5.12 -13.90
CA GLN A 330 -13.02 5.59 -15.23
C GLN A 330 -11.51 5.44 -15.50
N ASP A 331 -10.62 5.30 -14.52
CA ASP A 331 -9.19 5.02 -14.74
C ASP A 331 -8.94 3.50 -14.82
N ILE A 332 -9.88 2.71 -14.29
CA ILE A 332 -10.00 1.27 -14.54
C ILE A 332 -10.68 1.02 -15.89
N ILE A 333 -11.53 1.95 -16.40
CA ILE A 333 -12.38 1.76 -17.59
C ILE A 333 -11.96 2.58 -18.84
N ASN A 334 -11.38 3.78 -18.72
CA ASN A 334 -11.26 4.80 -19.78
C ASN A 334 -9.82 5.22 -20.16
N TYR A 335 -8.77 4.45 -19.82
CA TYR A 335 -7.42 4.72 -20.38
C TYR A 335 -6.81 3.53 -21.11
#